data_AF-A0A7C8LNN5-F1
#
_entry.id   AF-A0A7C8LNN5-F1
#
_cell.length_a   1.000
_cell.length_b   1.000
_cell.length_c   1.000
_cell.angle_alpha   90.00
_cell.angle_beta   90.00
_cell.angle_gamma   90.00
#
_symmetry.space_group_name_H-M   'P 1'
#
loop_
_entity.id
_entity.type
_entity.pdbx_description
1 polymer ?
#
loop_
_entity_poly.entity_id
_entity_poly.type
_entity_poly.pdbx_seq_one_letter_code
_entity_poly.pdbx_strand_id
1 'polypeptide(L)'
;MTMKSLFAGVAAATLLLSACQPAPTAKTDEATVAAVAGQASTAATITAVTDAGYPMFAVTATVPGQPAPLELLLNAEEADLGGVEPASLAGKAVTLGYASKDEPSLVDIRAEGHSLLGTAAPKSDDPAWTVVTGTLGGAATPTAGDLPDTIEIADAQGVKHAFDYFITPEIVAANGKQVTGYYVTGTVNRVTSIKLAAQ
;
A
#
# COMPACT_ATOMS: atom_id res chain seq x y z
N MET A 1 -12.84 -78.80 39.57
CA MET A 1 -11.74 -79.51 38.89
C MET A 1 -10.52 -78.60 38.92
N THR A 2 -9.52 -78.83 39.77
CA THR A 2 -8.25 -79.55 39.43
C THR A 2 -7.58 -78.96 38.18
N MET A 3 -6.30 -78.58 38.11
CA MET A 3 -5.13 -78.87 38.93
C MET A 3 -3.91 -78.11 38.33
N LYS A 4 -2.93 -77.72 39.18
CA LYS A 4 -1.46 -77.69 38.98
C LYS A 4 -0.85 -77.11 37.67
N SER A 5 -0.03 -76.06 37.74
CA SER A 5 1.39 -76.01 38.19
C SER A 5 2.38 -76.24 37.04
N LEU A 6 3.32 -75.31 36.78
CA LEU A 6 4.79 -75.52 36.93
C LEU A 6 5.63 -74.30 36.44
N PHE A 7 6.74 -74.11 37.14
CA PHE A 7 7.85 -73.17 36.96
C PHE A 7 8.73 -73.43 35.72
N ALA A 8 9.38 -72.36 35.23
CA ALA A 8 10.79 -72.22 34.75
C ALA A 8 10.84 -71.00 33.82
N GLY A 9 11.66 -69.95 33.95
CA GLY A 9 12.98 -69.82 34.54
C GLY A 9 14.04 -69.82 33.45
N VAL A 10 14.34 -68.68 32.80
CA VAL A 10 15.61 -68.41 32.08
C VAL A 10 15.91 -66.90 32.09
N ALA A 11 17.15 -66.59 32.44
CA ALA A 11 17.77 -65.28 32.50
C ALA A 11 18.24 -64.78 31.13
N ALA A 12 18.47 -63.47 31.02
CA ALA A 12 19.73 -62.84 30.57
C ALA A 12 19.55 -61.62 29.64
N ALA A 13 20.58 -60.78 29.72
CA ALA A 13 21.04 -59.79 28.75
C ALA A 13 20.43 -58.38 28.83
N THR A 14 21.00 -57.61 29.75
CA THR A 14 21.20 -56.17 29.67
C THR A 14 21.85 -55.78 28.33
N LEU A 15 21.22 -54.88 27.58
CA LEU A 15 21.85 -54.10 26.52
C LEU A 15 21.52 -52.63 26.77
N LEU A 16 22.49 -51.91 27.34
CA LEU A 16 22.49 -50.46 27.47
C LEU A 16 22.77 -49.85 26.09
N LEU A 17 21.72 -49.38 25.42
CA LEU A 17 21.85 -48.46 24.30
C LEU A 17 21.78 -47.03 24.84
N SER A 18 22.96 -46.47 25.16
CA SER A 18 23.13 -45.03 25.28
C SER A 18 22.93 -44.39 23.91
N ALA A 19 21.71 -43.91 23.64
CA ALA A 19 21.47 -43.02 22.52
C ALA A 19 21.94 -41.61 22.93
N CYS A 20 23.06 -41.15 22.33
CA CYS A 20 23.41 -39.74 22.26
C CYS A 20 22.26 -38.97 21.60
N GLN A 21 21.50 -38.19 22.37
CA GLN A 21 20.66 -37.15 21.79
C GLN A 21 21.57 -35.96 21.44
N PRO A 22 21.66 -35.53 20.17
CA PRO A 22 22.20 -34.22 19.85
C PRO A 22 21.27 -33.14 20.42
N ALA A 23 21.87 -32.12 21.03
CA ALA A 23 21.16 -30.97 21.58
C ALA A 23 20.25 -30.32 20.52
N PRO A 24 19.07 -29.79 20.90
CA PRO A 24 18.19 -29.11 19.97
C PRO A 24 18.87 -27.83 19.49
N THR A 25 19.27 -27.83 18.22
CA THR A 25 19.69 -26.63 17.49
C THR A 25 18.53 -25.64 17.55
N ALA A 26 18.74 -24.51 18.23
CA ALA A 26 17.82 -23.39 18.20
C ALA A 26 17.61 -23.01 16.72
N LYS A 27 16.38 -23.20 16.23
CA LYS A 27 15.98 -22.67 14.94
C LYS A 27 15.86 -21.17 15.12
N THR A 28 16.77 -20.43 14.50
CA THR A 28 16.56 -19.02 14.16
C THR A 28 15.33 -18.97 13.27
N ASP A 29 14.20 -18.54 13.82
CA ASP A 29 13.04 -18.14 13.03
C ASP A 29 13.40 -16.83 12.31
N GLU A 30 14.10 -16.95 11.18
CA GLU A 30 13.97 -15.95 10.13
C GLU A 30 12.55 -16.06 9.59
N ALA A 31 11.64 -15.31 10.20
CA ALA A 31 10.37 -14.98 9.60
C ALA A 31 10.64 -14.18 8.33
N THR A 32 10.85 -14.89 7.22
CA THR A 32 10.77 -14.30 5.88
C THR A 32 9.30 -13.91 5.69
N VAL A 33 8.97 -12.67 6.04
CA VAL A 33 7.68 -12.08 5.70
C VAL A 33 7.64 -12.05 4.18
N ALA A 34 6.82 -12.92 3.59
CA ALA A 34 6.57 -12.91 2.16
C ALA A 34 6.09 -11.51 1.77
N ALA A 35 6.78 -10.88 0.83
CA ALA A 35 6.38 -9.58 0.31
C ALA A 35 4.95 -9.68 -0.23
N VAL A 36 4.03 -8.94 0.37
CA VAL A 36 2.71 -8.72 -0.21
C VAL A 36 2.95 -7.95 -1.51
N ALA A 37 2.39 -8.40 -2.63
CA ALA A 37 2.58 -7.73 -3.93
C ALA A 37 2.29 -6.23 -3.81
N GLY A 38 3.24 -5.39 -4.20
CA GLY A 38 3.15 -3.92 -4.08
C GLY A 38 3.78 -3.33 -2.80
N GLN A 39 4.26 -4.15 -1.86
CA GLN A 39 5.04 -3.70 -0.71
C GLN A 39 6.54 -3.91 -0.93
N ALA A 40 7.32 -2.86 -0.68
CA ALA A 40 8.77 -2.87 -0.69
C ALA A 40 9.31 -2.61 0.72
N SER A 41 10.48 -3.15 1.02
CA SER A 41 11.24 -2.84 2.24
C SER A 41 12.69 -2.61 1.86
N THR A 42 13.27 -1.51 2.33
CA THR A 42 14.63 -1.12 1.97
C THR A 42 15.35 -0.38 3.08
N ALA A 43 16.67 -0.43 3.08
CA ALA A 43 17.48 0.45 3.91
C ALA A 43 17.44 1.87 3.34
N ALA A 44 17.19 2.86 4.17
CA ALA A 44 17.11 4.25 3.76
C ALA A 44 17.62 5.19 4.86
N THR A 45 17.88 6.44 4.49
CA THR A 45 18.03 7.55 5.45
C THR A 45 16.88 8.50 5.25
N ILE A 46 16.10 8.76 6.31
CA ILE A 46 15.05 9.78 6.28
C ILE A 46 15.73 11.14 6.30
N THR A 47 15.56 11.94 5.25
CA THR A 47 16.21 13.25 5.12
C THR A 47 15.30 14.39 5.56
N ALA A 48 13.99 14.23 5.43
CA ALA A 48 13.00 15.19 5.90
C ALA A 48 11.72 14.50 6.36
N VAL A 49 11.08 15.07 7.37
CA VAL A 49 9.71 14.77 7.78
C VAL A 49 9.00 16.10 7.92
N THR A 50 7.97 16.31 7.12
CA THR A 50 7.16 17.54 7.10
C THR A 50 5.77 17.20 7.59
N ASP A 51 5.27 17.98 8.54
CA ASP A 51 3.89 17.87 9.00
C ASP A 51 2.93 18.24 7.85
N ALA A 52 2.00 17.35 7.53
CA ALA A 52 0.98 17.54 6.51
C ALA A 52 -0.43 17.66 7.13
N GLY A 53 -0.51 17.88 8.44
CA GLY A 53 -1.73 17.88 9.23
C GLY A 53 -2.03 16.50 9.78
N TYR A 54 -2.14 16.39 11.11
CA TYR A 54 -2.38 15.11 11.78
C TYR A 54 -3.61 14.37 11.20
N PRO A 55 -3.49 13.06 10.89
CA PRO A 55 -2.37 12.16 11.21
C PRO A 55 -1.28 12.04 10.11
N MET A 56 -1.26 12.94 9.14
CA MET A 56 -0.45 12.84 7.93
C MET A 56 0.90 13.57 8.03
N PHE A 57 1.93 12.95 7.45
CA PHE A 57 3.26 13.51 7.27
C PHE A 57 3.77 13.23 5.85
N ALA A 58 4.51 14.17 5.27
CA ALA A 58 5.32 13.95 4.08
C ALA A 58 6.74 13.54 4.51
N VAL A 59 7.21 12.40 4.04
CA VAL A 59 8.51 11.82 4.38
C VAL A 59 9.37 11.76 3.12
N THR A 60 10.56 12.33 3.19
CA THR A 60 11.56 12.21 2.13
C THR A 60 12.67 11.29 2.59
N ALA A 61 13.02 10.30 1.77
CA ALA A 61 14.03 9.30 2.09
C ALA A 61 15.06 9.15 0.97
N THR A 62 16.33 9.04 1.31
CA THR A 62 17.37 8.61 0.35
C THR A 62 17.59 7.11 0.48
N VAL A 63 17.48 6.41 -0.64
CA VAL A 63 17.72 4.97 -0.75
C VAL A 63 19.06 4.74 -1.46
N PRO A 64 20.00 3.96 -0.89
CA PRO A 64 21.27 3.66 -1.55
C PRO A 64 21.07 3.10 -2.97
N GLY A 65 21.80 3.67 -3.94
CA GLY A 65 21.73 3.26 -5.34
C GLY A 65 20.58 3.86 -6.15
N GLN A 66 19.67 4.64 -5.53
CA GLN A 66 18.67 5.41 -6.26
C GLN A 66 19.17 6.84 -6.53
N PRO A 67 18.99 7.37 -7.75
CA PRO A 67 19.50 8.70 -8.11
C PRO A 67 18.66 9.84 -7.53
N ALA A 68 17.40 9.59 -7.17
CA ALA A 68 16.47 10.57 -6.62
C ALA A 68 15.95 10.11 -5.25
N PRO A 69 15.60 11.05 -4.36
CA PRO A 69 14.89 10.72 -3.13
C PRO A 69 13.52 10.09 -3.41
N LEU A 70 13.11 9.22 -2.49
CA LEU A 70 11.75 8.70 -2.44
C LEU A 70 10.89 9.66 -1.62
N GLU A 71 9.81 10.14 -2.23
CA GLU A 71 8.78 10.92 -1.54
C GLU A 71 7.63 9.99 -1.13
N LEU A 72 7.28 10.01 0.16
CA LEU A 72 6.29 9.12 0.75
C LEU A 72 5.27 9.89 1.60
N LEU A 73 4.05 9.37 1.61
CA LEU A 73 3.01 9.76 2.56
C LEU A 73 3.01 8.80 3.74
N LEU A 74 3.08 9.35 4.95
CA LEU A 74 2.98 8.63 6.21
C LEU A 74 1.68 9.02 6.89
N ASN A 75 0.84 8.04 7.21
CA ASN A 75 -0.21 8.18 8.20
C ASN A 75 0.31 7.60 9.53
N ALA A 76 0.48 8.45 10.54
CA ALA A 76 1.06 8.06 11.83
C ALA A 76 0.14 7.15 12.68
N GLU A 77 -1.15 7.08 12.37
CA GLU A 77 -2.09 6.17 13.04
C GLU A 77 -2.12 4.78 12.38
N GLU A 78 -1.67 4.66 11.13
CA GLU A 78 -1.74 3.40 10.36
C GLU A 78 -0.39 2.69 10.26
N ALA A 79 0.72 3.43 10.15
CA ALA A 79 2.03 2.85 9.93
C ALA A 79 2.68 2.34 11.23
N ASP A 80 3.44 1.23 11.14
CA ASP A 80 4.26 0.75 12.26
C ASP A 80 5.56 1.56 12.38
N LEU A 81 5.59 2.50 13.31
CA LEU A 81 6.77 3.33 13.60
C LEU A 81 7.64 2.79 14.75
N GLY A 82 7.31 1.62 15.31
CA GLY A 82 8.05 1.05 16.44
C GLY A 82 8.04 1.94 17.70
N GLY A 83 7.00 2.75 17.88
CA GLY A 83 6.87 3.69 19.00
C GLY A 83 7.72 4.97 18.88
N VAL A 84 8.23 5.27 17.69
CA VAL A 84 9.01 6.48 17.41
C VAL A 84 8.10 7.57 16.86
N GLU A 85 8.25 8.79 17.38
CA GLU A 85 7.55 9.97 16.87
C GLU A 85 8.03 10.32 15.45
N PRO A 86 7.14 10.54 14.47
CA PRO A 86 7.50 10.82 13.08
C PRO A 86 8.57 11.91 12.92
N ALA A 87 8.41 13.04 13.63
CA ALA A 87 9.32 14.18 13.53
C ALA A 87 10.76 13.85 13.98
N SER A 88 10.96 12.82 14.80
CA SER A 88 12.27 12.41 15.29
C SER A 88 13.07 11.52 14.32
N LEU A 89 12.42 11.06 13.23
CA LEU A 89 13.03 10.19 12.23
C LEU A 89 13.98 10.95 11.29
N ALA A 90 13.86 12.27 11.17
CA ALA A 90 14.73 13.07 10.31
C ALA A 90 16.21 12.90 10.67
N GLY A 91 17.02 12.63 9.65
CA GLY A 91 18.45 12.34 9.75
C GLY A 91 18.80 10.92 10.21
N LYS A 92 17.82 10.02 10.41
CA LYS A 92 18.07 8.65 10.90
C LYS A 92 18.16 7.64 9.75
N ALA A 93 19.05 6.67 9.93
CA ALA A 93 19.08 5.45 9.13
C ALA A 93 17.98 4.49 9.60
N VAL A 94 17.21 3.95 8.66
CA VAL A 94 16.03 3.15 8.92
C VAL A 94 15.93 1.96 7.97
N THR A 95 15.16 0.96 8.37
CA THR A 95 14.47 0.06 7.45
C THR A 95 13.09 0.66 7.16
N LEU A 96 12.88 1.05 5.90
CA LEU A 96 11.66 1.68 5.40
C LEU A 96 10.81 0.65 4.65
N GLY A 97 9.63 0.34 5.17
CA GLY A 97 8.58 -0.39 4.48
C GLY A 97 7.57 0.57 3.86
N TYR A 98 7.23 0.36 2.58
CA TYR A 98 6.25 1.18 1.88
C TYR A 98 5.50 0.39 0.82
N ALA A 99 4.31 0.86 0.46
CA ALA A 99 3.55 0.37 -0.67
C ALA A 99 3.50 1.43 -1.77
N SER A 100 3.71 1.02 -3.01
CA SER A 100 3.57 1.91 -4.19
C SER A 100 2.31 1.54 -4.94
N LYS A 101 1.52 2.55 -5.29
CA LYS A 101 0.32 2.39 -6.10
C LYS A 101 0.27 3.48 -7.15
N ASP A 102 -0.01 3.09 -8.38
CA ASP A 102 -0.32 4.02 -9.44
C ASP A 102 -1.76 4.49 -9.27
N GLU A 103 -1.93 5.80 -9.11
CA GLU A 103 -3.23 6.44 -8.90
C GLU A 103 -3.49 7.41 -10.06
N PRO A 104 -4.59 7.22 -10.80
CA PRO A 104 -4.99 8.16 -11.83
C PRO A 104 -5.60 9.41 -11.18
N SER A 105 -5.15 10.57 -11.65
CA SER A 105 -5.66 11.87 -11.24
C SER A 105 -6.31 12.56 -12.44
N LEU A 106 -7.60 12.84 -12.32
CA LEU A 106 -8.39 13.46 -13.38
C LEU A 106 -7.99 14.93 -13.52
N VAL A 107 -7.56 15.31 -14.72
CA VAL A 107 -7.12 16.66 -15.07
C VAL A 107 -8.25 17.43 -15.76
N ASP A 108 -9.04 16.75 -16.59
CA ASP A 108 -10.23 17.31 -17.23
C ASP A 108 -11.27 16.22 -17.45
N ILE A 109 -12.54 16.63 -17.53
CA ILE A 109 -13.65 15.78 -17.93
C ILE A 109 -14.56 16.56 -18.85
N ARG A 110 -14.83 16.00 -20.02
CA ARG A 110 -15.59 16.67 -21.08
C ARG A 110 -16.85 15.90 -21.44
N ALA A 111 -17.93 16.63 -21.70
CA ALA A 111 -19.11 16.12 -22.37
C ALA A 111 -19.31 16.92 -23.67
N GLU A 112 -19.59 16.23 -24.77
CA GLU A 112 -19.82 16.87 -26.09
C GLU A 112 -18.67 17.81 -26.52
N GLY A 113 -17.43 17.50 -26.11
CA GLY A 113 -16.24 18.31 -26.41
C GLY A 113 -16.03 19.51 -25.48
N HIS A 114 -16.91 19.76 -24.52
CA HIS A 114 -16.81 20.85 -23.55
C HIS A 114 -16.41 20.35 -22.17
N SER A 115 -15.46 21.03 -21.52
CA SER A 115 -15.08 20.73 -20.13
C SER A 115 -16.23 21.01 -19.17
N LEU A 116 -16.44 20.07 -18.25
CA LEU A 116 -17.40 20.21 -17.14
C LEU A 116 -16.79 20.94 -15.95
N LEU A 117 -15.50 21.30 -16.00
CA LEU A 117 -14.80 22.01 -14.93
C LEU A 117 -14.95 23.53 -15.00
N GLY A 118 -15.68 24.04 -16.00
CA GLY A 118 -15.95 25.46 -16.17
C GLY A 118 -14.67 26.30 -16.20
N THR A 119 -14.54 27.28 -15.31
CA THR A 119 -13.34 28.14 -15.23
C THR A 119 -12.10 27.44 -14.71
N ALA A 120 -12.25 26.26 -14.08
CA ALA A 120 -11.14 25.42 -13.65
C ALA A 120 -10.61 24.50 -14.77
N ALA A 121 -11.26 24.51 -15.95
CA ALA A 121 -10.83 23.75 -17.09
C ALA A 121 -9.39 24.11 -17.49
N PRO A 122 -8.55 23.13 -17.85
CA PRO A 122 -7.25 23.41 -18.43
C PRO A 122 -7.36 24.27 -19.69
N LYS A 123 -6.41 25.18 -19.88
CA LYS A 123 -6.41 26.11 -21.03
C LYS A 123 -6.04 25.45 -22.35
N SER A 124 -5.38 24.31 -22.30
CA SER A 124 -4.92 23.55 -23.46
C SER A 124 -4.72 22.09 -23.08
N ASP A 125 -4.83 21.20 -24.06
CA ASP A 125 -4.54 19.79 -23.89
C ASP A 125 -3.03 19.55 -23.81
N ASP A 126 -2.62 18.64 -22.94
CA ASP A 126 -1.25 18.16 -22.85
C ASP A 126 -1.14 16.77 -23.51
N PRO A 127 -0.21 16.54 -24.45
CA PRO A 127 0.00 15.22 -25.05
C PRO A 127 0.41 14.12 -24.05
N ALA A 128 0.84 14.48 -22.83
CA ALA A 128 1.14 13.53 -21.77
C ALA A 128 -0.11 12.97 -21.07
N TRP A 129 -1.29 13.54 -21.30
CA TRP A 129 -2.52 13.05 -20.69
C TRP A 129 -2.99 11.76 -21.33
N THR A 130 -3.40 10.84 -20.47
CA THR A 130 -4.13 9.64 -20.88
C THR A 130 -5.62 9.98 -21.03
N VAL A 131 -6.27 9.35 -22.01
CA VAL A 131 -7.66 9.63 -22.36
C VAL A 131 -8.50 8.37 -22.18
N VAL A 132 -9.65 8.51 -21.54
CA VAL A 132 -10.70 7.48 -21.48
C VAL A 132 -12.02 8.07 -21.91
N THR A 133 -12.74 7.40 -22.80
CA THR A 133 -14.10 7.79 -23.21
C THR A 133 -15.06 6.69 -22.79
N GLY A 134 -16.14 7.07 -22.11
CA GLY A 134 -17.03 6.10 -21.49
C GLY A 134 -18.25 6.74 -20.86
N THR A 135 -19.04 5.95 -20.15
CA THR A 135 -20.21 6.44 -19.41
C THR A 135 -19.79 6.89 -18.02
N LEU A 136 -20.14 8.12 -17.64
CA LEU A 136 -19.90 8.65 -16.30
C LEU A 136 -20.82 7.97 -15.27
N GLY A 137 -20.25 7.55 -14.15
CA GLY A 137 -20.93 7.04 -12.97
C GLY A 137 -20.37 7.63 -11.68
N GLY A 138 -21.03 7.35 -10.56
CA GLY A 138 -20.61 7.84 -9.23
C GLY A 138 -20.99 9.31 -8.95
N ALA A 139 -21.46 10.07 -9.94
CA ALA A 139 -21.77 11.50 -9.82
C ALA A 139 -23.25 11.80 -9.54
N ALA A 140 -23.87 11.14 -8.56
CA ALA A 140 -25.32 11.29 -8.32
C ALA A 140 -25.70 12.65 -7.72
N THR A 141 -24.84 13.21 -6.87
CA THR A 141 -25.04 14.49 -6.16
C THR A 141 -23.72 15.24 -6.06
N PRO A 142 -23.74 16.58 -5.92
CA PRO A 142 -22.51 17.32 -5.67
C PRO A 142 -21.84 16.87 -4.38
N THR A 143 -20.51 16.96 -4.33
CA THR A 143 -19.74 16.64 -3.13
C THR A 143 -20.11 17.62 -2.01
N ALA A 144 -20.52 17.08 -0.86
CA ALA A 144 -20.99 17.88 0.27
C ALA A 144 -19.89 18.20 1.29
N GLY A 145 -18.79 17.44 1.27
CA GLY A 145 -17.68 17.54 2.20
C GLY A 145 -16.44 18.23 1.62
N ASP A 146 -15.40 18.25 2.44
CA ASP A 146 -14.05 18.71 2.10
C ASP A 146 -13.18 17.59 1.50
N LEU A 147 -13.65 16.35 1.57
CA LEU A 147 -13.03 15.20 0.92
C LEU A 147 -13.68 14.95 -0.45
N PRO A 148 -12.88 14.56 -1.46
CA PRO A 148 -13.42 14.17 -2.76
C PRO A 148 -14.27 12.91 -2.65
N ASP A 149 -15.24 12.78 -3.56
CA ASP A 149 -15.99 11.55 -3.79
C ASP A 149 -15.36 10.77 -4.96
N THR A 150 -15.71 9.50 -5.15
CA THR A 150 -15.24 8.73 -6.29
C THR A 150 -16.24 8.81 -7.46
N ILE A 151 -15.74 9.21 -8.63
CA ILE A 151 -16.45 9.07 -9.91
C ILE A 151 -15.81 7.97 -10.76
N GLU A 152 -16.58 7.39 -11.68
CA GLU A 152 -16.10 6.34 -12.57
C GLU A 152 -16.42 6.66 -14.03
N ILE A 153 -15.51 6.36 -14.94
CA ILE A 153 -15.76 6.33 -16.38
C ILE A 153 -15.67 4.89 -16.84
N ALA A 154 -16.80 4.30 -17.23
CA ALA A 154 -16.86 2.95 -17.76
C ALA A 154 -16.67 2.98 -19.30
N ASP A 155 -15.58 2.42 -19.79
CA ASP A 155 -15.27 2.38 -21.23
C ASP A 155 -16.22 1.45 -22.01
N ALA A 156 -16.01 1.35 -23.32
CA ALA A 156 -16.84 0.51 -24.19
C ALA A 156 -16.72 -1.00 -23.89
N GLN A 157 -15.67 -1.41 -23.19
CA GLN A 157 -15.43 -2.79 -22.75
C GLN A 157 -16.00 -3.04 -21.35
N GLY A 158 -16.54 -2.01 -20.69
CA GLY A 158 -17.06 -2.06 -19.33
C GLY A 158 -15.95 -1.98 -18.26
N VAL A 159 -14.71 -1.65 -18.64
CA VAL A 159 -13.63 -1.39 -17.69
C VAL A 159 -13.90 -0.05 -17.02
N LYS A 160 -13.86 -0.06 -15.69
CA LYS A 160 -14.12 1.13 -14.87
C LYS A 160 -12.82 1.82 -14.52
N HIS A 161 -12.73 3.10 -14.87
CA HIS A 161 -11.66 3.99 -14.45
C HIS A 161 -12.17 4.89 -13.34
N ALA A 162 -11.71 4.67 -12.12
CA ALA A 162 -12.13 5.40 -10.93
C ALA A 162 -11.20 6.60 -10.67
N PHE A 163 -11.78 7.72 -10.27
CA PHE A 163 -11.08 8.96 -9.94
C PHE A 163 -11.70 9.58 -8.68
N ASP A 164 -10.86 9.97 -7.73
CA ASP A 164 -11.31 10.77 -6.60
C ASP A 164 -11.40 12.24 -7.04
N TYR A 165 -12.59 12.82 -6.96
CA TYR A 165 -12.89 14.15 -7.48
C TYR A 165 -14.00 14.87 -6.70
N PHE A 166 -13.95 16.20 -6.71
CA PHE A 166 -15.05 17.02 -6.18
C PHE A 166 -16.14 17.15 -7.23
N ILE A 167 -17.30 16.53 -6.98
CA ILE A 167 -18.41 16.48 -7.92
C ILE A 167 -19.13 17.84 -7.91
N THR A 168 -19.17 18.51 -9.06
CA THR A 168 -19.91 19.76 -9.27
C THR A 168 -21.30 19.51 -9.88
N PRO A 169 -22.24 20.48 -9.86
CA PRO A 169 -23.53 20.35 -10.54
C PRO A 169 -23.42 20.00 -12.03
N GLU A 170 -22.41 20.50 -12.73
CA GLU A 170 -22.14 20.20 -14.14
C GLU A 170 -21.77 18.72 -14.33
N ILE A 171 -20.95 18.17 -13.42
CA ILE A 171 -20.59 16.75 -13.42
C ILE A 171 -21.82 15.89 -13.10
N VAL A 172 -22.67 16.29 -12.15
CA VAL A 172 -23.95 15.61 -11.86
C VAL A 172 -24.87 15.58 -13.08
N ALA A 173 -24.96 16.70 -13.81
CA ALA A 173 -25.78 16.78 -15.03
C ALA A 173 -25.27 15.85 -16.15
N ALA A 174 -24.01 15.44 -16.10
CA ALA A 174 -23.39 14.48 -17.01
C ALA A 174 -23.47 13.02 -16.53
N ASN A 175 -23.95 12.75 -15.31
CA ASN A 175 -24.03 11.40 -14.76
C ASN A 175 -24.90 10.49 -15.63
N GLY A 176 -24.42 9.28 -15.93
CA GLY A 176 -25.05 8.33 -16.85
C GLY A 176 -24.91 8.68 -18.33
N LYS A 177 -24.20 9.76 -18.70
CA LYS A 177 -23.95 10.16 -20.08
C LYS A 177 -22.53 9.82 -20.51
N GLN A 178 -22.29 9.85 -21.82
CA GLN A 178 -20.95 9.69 -22.36
C GLN A 178 -20.09 10.93 -22.09
N VAL A 179 -18.89 10.68 -21.57
CA VAL A 179 -17.87 11.70 -21.28
C VAL A 179 -16.51 11.22 -21.76
N THR A 180 -15.57 12.16 -21.89
CA THR A 180 -14.16 11.89 -22.09
C THR A 180 -13.37 12.46 -20.92
N GLY A 181 -12.75 11.58 -20.14
CA GLY A 181 -11.84 11.93 -19.06
C GLY A 181 -10.40 11.99 -19.54
N TYR A 182 -9.69 13.03 -19.11
CA TYR A 182 -8.27 13.23 -19.33
C TYR A 182 -7.58 13.15 -17.98
N TYR A 183 -6.59 12.28 -17.86
CA TYR A 183 -5.94 12.03 -16.58
C TYR A 183 -4.44 11.81 -16.72
N VAL A 184 -3.74 11.97 -15.62
CA VAL A 184 -2.34 11.56 -15.47
C VAL A 184 -2.27 10.47 -14.42
N THR A 185 -1.31 9.56 -14.56
CA THR A 185 -1.06 8.53 -13.55
C THR A 185 0.19 8.90 -12.78
N GLY A 186 0.04 9.10 -11.48
CA GLY A 186 1.15 9.30 -10.56
C GLY A 186 1.34 8.08 -9.67
N THR A 187 2.59 7.73 -9.37
CA THR A 187 2.87 6.71 -8.35
C THR A 187 2.86 7.35 -6.98
N VAL A 188 1.98 6.90 -6.10
CA VAL A 188 1.92 7.30 -4.70
C VAL A 188 2.60 6.24 -3.85
N ASN A 189 3.56 6.66 -3.02
CA ASN A 189 4.24 5.78 -2.06
C ASN A 189 3.67 6.05 -0.67
N ARG A 190 3.13 5.01 -0.02
CA ARG A 190 2.59 5.09 1.33
C ARG A 190 3.47 4.29 2.28
N VAL A 191 3.91 4.92 3.36
CA VAL A 191 4.70 4.26 4.39
C VAL A 191 3.84 3.21 5.08
N THR A 192 4.36 1.99 5.20
CA THR A 192 3.74 0.89 5.98
C THR A 192 4.49 0.63 7.28
N SER A 193 5.82 0.84 7.29
CA SER A 193 6.61 0.77 8.52
C SER A 193 7.90 1.58 8.43
N ILE A 194 8.36 2.09 9.57
CA ILE A 194 9.70 2.67 9.72
C ILE A 194 10.31 2.12 11.01
N LYS A 195 11.46 1.45 10.88
CA LYS A 195 12.22 0.92 12.02
C LYS A 195 13.61 1.51 12.00
N LEU A 196 14.07 2.06 13.13
CA LEU A 196 15.45 2.52 13.26
C LEU A 196 16.39 1.34 12.99
N ALA A 197 17.43 1.57 12.19
CA ALA A 197 18.47 0.56 12.00
C ALA A 197 19.14 0.26 13.35
N ALA A 198 19.42 -1.01 13.63
CA ALA A 198 20.19 -1.39 14.81
C ALA A 198 21.56 -0.69 14.75
N GLN A 199 21.91 0.01 15.83
CA GLN A 199 23.24 0.62 16.01
C GLN A 199 24.26 -0.42 16.44
#